data_AF-A0A9W7AUY0-F1
#
_entry.id   AF-A0A9W7AUY0-F1
#
_cell.length_a   1.000
_cell.length_b   1.000
_cell.length_c   1.000
_cell.angle_alpha   90.00
_cell.angle_beta   90.00
_cell.angle_gamma   90.00
#
_symmetry.space_group_name_H-M   'P 1'
#
loop_
_entity.id
_entity.type
_entity.pdbx_description
1 polymer ?
#
loop_
_entity_poly.entity_id
_entity_poly.type
_entity_poly.pdbx_seq_one_letter_code
_entity_poly.pdbx_strand_id
1 'polypeptide(L)'
;MVGPSVTPDKGITIYERDRTQGPACALSCPAATLYRNYLVYDGRGQCGRNSQINTLSLVDDLIDRYANNYYTIRNGYAWPPPGKMAELTERLNGDEALCEDIRQSVQVGIHWNTEVKATGKKVCQVFASAIPVAYAKDTSSSDWKLFSTLVLDGMYEATLAAALKLQRERGVRIRVVLTLLGGGAFGNNMTWILDAIERACLIFKNEALDIELLHYSPPGSRFADFATKLKRKISR
;
A
#
# COMPACT_ATOMS: atom_id res chain seq x y z
N MET A 1 -3.96 6.20 8.34
CA MET A 1 -4.37 6.57 9.71
C MET A 1 -4.73 5.30 10.49
N VAL A 2 -5.01 5.40 11.79
CA VAL A 2 -5.42 4.26 12.67
C VAL A 2 -6.92 3.90 12.55
N GLY A 3 -7.67 4.63 11.73
CA GLY A 3 -9.08 4.38 11.47
C GLY A 3 -9.76 5.51 10.72
N PRO A 4 -10.97 5.28 10.18
CA PRO A 4 -11.65 6.21 9.27
C PRO A 4 -12.17 7.49 9.94
N SER A 5 -12.33 7.48 11.28
CA SER A 5 -12.75 8.65 12.06
C SER A 5 -11.57 9.50 12.57
N VAL A 6 -10.33 9.08 12.33
CA VAL A 6 -9.14 9.71 12.90
C VAL A 6 -8.41 10.52 11.84
N THR A 7 -8.21 11.81 12.11
CA THR A 7 -7.53 12.74 11.22
C THR A 7 -6.06 12.91 11.62
N PRO A 8 -5.18 13.35 10.70
CA PRO A 8 -3.78 13.67 11.02
C PRO A 8 -3.60 14.70 12.15
N ASP A 9 -4.61 15.53 12.42
CA ASP A 9 -4.61 16.52 13.51
C ASP A 9 -4.52 15.89 14.91
N LYS A 10 -4.86 14.60 15.04
CA LYS A 10 -4.66 13.85 16.29
C LYS A 10 -3.18 13.50 16.55
N GLY A 11 -2.30 13.85 15.62
CA GLY A 11 -0.87 13.64 15.71
C GLY A 11 -0.46 12.18 15.57
N ILE A 12 0.84 11.91 15.70
CA ILE A 12 1.42 10.58 15.46
C ILE A 12 1.40 9.65 16.68
N THR A 13 1.08 10.15 17.87
CA THR A 13 1.04 9.34 19.10
C THR A 13 -0.11 8.32 19.11
N ILE A 14 -1.16 8.58 18.33
CA ILE A 14 -2.28 7.64 18.13
C ILE A 14 -1.83 6.27 17.61
N TYR A 15 -0.72 6.20 16.89
CA TYR A 15 -0.19 4.97 16.31
C TYR A 15 0.25 3.98 17.40
N GLU A 16 0.64 4.46 18.59
CA GLU A 16 1.07 3.60 19.71
C GLU A 16 -0.07 2.73 20.25
N ARG A 17 -1.31 3.22 20.13
CA ARG A 17 -2.51 2.54 20.65
C ARG A 17 -3.10 1.55 19.65
N ASP A 18 -2.66 1.59 18.40
CA ASP A 18 -3.17 0.73 17.33
C ASP A 18 -2.24 -0.47 17.14
N ARG A 19 -2.76 -1.66 17.48
CA ARG A 19 -2.04 -2.94 17.43
C ARG A 19 -2.19 -3.63 16.07
N THR A 20 -2.17 -2.87 14.98
CA THR A 20 -2.14 -3.41 13.61
C THR A 20 -0.77 -3.23 12.95
N GLN A 21 -0.52 -4.00 11.90
CA GLN A 21 0.79 -4.02 11.23
C GLN A 21 1.17 -2.65 10.64
N GLY A 22 0.22 -1.93 10.04
CA GLY A 22 0.49 -0.63 9.42
C GLY A 22 1.09 0.40 10.39
N PRO A 23 0.45 0.65 11.54
CA PRO A 23 0.98 1.55 12.56
C PRO A 23 2.29 1.11 13.19
N ALA A 24 2.47 -0.19 13.45
CA ALA A 24 3.75 -0.73 13.91
C ALA A 24 4.88 -0.46 12.89
N CYS A 25 4.62 -0.70 11.61
CA CYS A 25 5.56 -0.41 10.53
C CYS A 25 5.83 1.08 10.39
N ALA A 26 4.83 1.95 10.53
CA ALA A 26 5.03 3.39 10.51
C ALA A 26 5.95 3.84 11.65
N LEU A 27 5.70 3.38 12.88
CA LEU A 27 6.50 3.71 14.06
C LEU A 27 7.88 3.06 14.09
N SER A 28 8.17 2.09 13.21
CA SER A 28 9.52 1.54 13.08
C SER A 28 10.55 2.61 12.70
N CYS A 29 10.13 3.65 11.97
CA CYS A 29 10.95 4.80 11.61
C CYS A 29 10.22 6.10 12.02
N PRO A 30 10.33 6.53 13.29
CA PRO A 30 9.54 7.63 13.83
C PRO A 30 9.74 8.96 13.09
N ALA A 31 10.97 9.25 12.64
CA ALA A 31 11.28 10.49 11.91
C ALA A 31 10.51 10.59 10.59
N ALA A 32 10.44 9.49 9.83
CA ALA A 32 9.67 9.41 8.59
C ALA A 32 8.16 9.57 8.86
N THR A 33 7.63 8.94 9.91
CA THR A 33 6.22 9.11 10.31
C THR A 33 5.91 10.54 10.75
N LEU A 34 6.80 11.18 11.50
CA LEU A 34 6.69 12.58 11.90
C LEU A 34 6.70 13.50 10.68
N TYR A 35 7.67 13.30 9.77
CA TYR A 35 7.79 14.10 8.56
C TYR A 35 6.52 14.02 7.70
N ARG A 36 6.05 12.80 7.41
CA ARG A 36 4.81 12.59 6.65
C ARG A 36 3.63 13.35 7.29
N ASN A 37 3.57 13.42 8.62
CA ASN A 37 2.45 14.08 9.30
C ASN A 37 2.55 15.61 9.31
N TYR A 38 3.72 16.15 9.62
CA TYR A 38 3.89 17.56 9.96
C TYR A 38 4.71 18.37 8.97
N LEU A 39 5.51 17.72 8.11
CA LEU A 39 6.51 18.41 7.28
C LEU A 39 6.36 18.17 5.78
N VAL A 40 5.49 17.24 5.35
CA VAL A 40 5.11 17.11 3.94
C VAL A 40 4.55 18.45 3.41
N TYR A 41 4.61 18.67 2.09
CA TYR A 41 4.17 19.92 1.45
C TYR A 41 4.90 21.17 1.96
N ASP A 42 6.23 21.11 1.97
CA ASP A 42 7.13 22.21 2.36
C ASP A 42 6.88 22.71 3.78
N GLY A 43 6.75 21.78 4.73
CA GLY A 43 6.57 22.12 6.15
C GLY A 43 5.13 22.38 6.57
N ARG A 44 4.15 22.31 5.67
CA ARG A 44 2.72 22.51 6.00
C ARG A 44 2.09 21.29 6.69
N GLY A 45 2.64 20.10 6.43
CA GLY A 45 2.08 18.85 6.92
C GLY A 45 0.76 18.48 6.25
N GLN A 46 0.15 17.41 6.76
CA GLN A 46 -1.14 16.88 6.28
C GLN A 46 -2.31 17.12 7.25
N CYS A 47 -2.11 17.98 8.25
CA CYS A 47 -3.18 18.40 9.16
C CYS A 47 -4.21 19.26 8.42
N GLY A 48 -5.48 19.19 8.84
CA GLY A 48 -6.60 19.81 8.12
C GLY A 48 -7.21 18.94 7.03
N ARG A 49 -8.37 19.38 6.50
CA ARG A 49 -9.19 18.58 5.56
C ARG A 49 -8.62 18.50 4.15
N ASN A 50 -7.87 19.50 3.69
CA ASN A 50 -7.47 19.66 2.29
C ASN A 50 -5.98 19.40 2.04
N SER A 51 -5.26 18.87 3.03
CA SER A 51 -3.80 18.68 2.97
C SER A 51 -3.40 17.22 3.11
N GLN A 52 -4.36 16.29 3.05
CA GLN A 52 -4.07 14.87 3.16
C GLN A 52 -3.47 14.34 1.87
N ILE A 53 -2.46 13.48 2.01
CA ILE A 53 -1.80 12.84 0.88
C ILE A 53 -2.78 11.89 0.20
N ASN A 54 -3.06 12.14 -1.08
CA ASN A 54 -3.84 11.25 -1.93
C ASN A 54 -2.91 10.47 -2.85
N THR A 55 -2.60 9.23 -2.48
CA THR A 55 -1.75 8.33 -3.28
C THR A 55 -2.46 7.70 -4.49
N LEU A 56 -3.73 8.02 -4.69
CA LEU A 56 -4.52 7.64 -5.85
C LEU A 56 -4.75 8.81 -6.79
N SER A 57 -4.09 9.97 -6.60
CA SER A 57 -4.40 11.18 -7.39
C SER A 57 -4.26 10.97 -8.91
N LEU A 58 -3.24 10.25 -9.38
CA LEU A 58 -3.09 9.92 -10.80
C LEU A 58 -4.13 8.89 -11.27
N VAL A 59 -4.49 7.94 -10.41
CA VAL A 59 -5.55 6.96 -10.67
C VAL A 59 -6.91 7.65 -10.75
N ASP A 60 -7.15 8.66 -9.91
CA ASP A 60 -8.38 9.47 -9.91
C ASP A 60 -8.59 10.14 -11.26
N ASP A 61 -7.52 10.66 -11.86
CA ASP A 61 -7.55 11.28 -13.18
C ASP A 61 -7.85 10.25 -14.28
N LEU A 62 -7.17 9.09 -14.25
CA LEU A 62 -7.38 8.01 -15.24
C LEU A 62 -8.82 7.47 -15.28
N ILE A 63 -9.45 7.36 -14.12
CA ILE A 63 -10.83 6.85 -14.03
C ILE A 63 -11.86 7.98 -14.09
N ASP A 64 -11.46 9.23 -14.31
CA ASP A 64 -12.34 10.41 -14.24
C ASP A 64 -13.19 10.40 -12.97
N ARG A 65 -12.55 10.15 -11.81
CA ARG A 65 -13.23 9.82 -10.53
C ARG A 65 -14.33 10.82 -10.19
N TYR A 66 -14.06 12.10 -10.38
CA TYR A 66 -15.00 13.17 -10.04
C TYR A 66 -16.22 13.19 -10.96
N ALA A 67 -16.02 13.02 -12.27
CA ALA A 67 -17.11 13.02 -13.25
C ALA A 67 -18.04 11.81 -13.04
N ASN A 68 -17.47 10.66 -12.71
CA ASN A 68 -18.23 9.42 -12.47
C ASN A 68 -18.75 9.29 -11.03
N ASN A 69 -18.29 10.15 -10.12
CA ASN A 69 -18.58 10.11 -8.68
C ASN A 69 -18.28 8.73 -8.06
N TYR A 70 -17.15 8.10 -8.42
CA TYR A 70 -16.85 6.74 -7.96
C TYR A 70 -16.64 6.66 -6.45
N TYR A 71 -15.90 7.61 -5.89
CA TYR A 71 -15.71 7.74 -4.45
C TYR A 71 -15.23 9.13 -4.04
N THR A 72 -15.41 9.43 -2.76
CA THR A 72 -14.83 10.59 -2.09
C THR A 72 -13.69 10.16 -1.18
N ILE A 73 -12.73 11.05 -0.91
CA ILE A 73 -11.68 10.78 0.07
C ILE A 73 -12.12 11.30 1.44
N ARG A 74 -12.23 10.41 2.42
CA ARG A 74 -12.53 10.75 3.81
C ARG A 74 -11.38 10.29 4.70
N ASN A 75 -10.61 11.21 5.26
CA ASN A 75 -9.47 10.90 6.13
C ASN A 75 -8.44 9.95 5.50
N GLY A 76 -8.21 10.09 4.19
CA GLY A 76 -7.29 9.25 3.41
C GLY A 76 -7.88 7.92 2.96
N TYR A 77 -9.19 7.70 3.14
CA TYR A 77 -9.88 6.48 2.75
C TYR A 77 -10.84 6.76 1.58
N ALA A 78 -10.78 5.92 0.54
CA ALA A 78 -11.75 5.93 -0.55
C ALA A 78 -13.12 5.47 -0.02
N TRP A 79 -14.13 6.32 -0.21
CA TRP A 79 -15.49 6.11 0.28
C TRP A 79 -16.50 6.22 -0.88
N PRO A 80 -16.95 5.08 -1.44
CA PRO A 80 -17.85 5.07 -2.58
C PRO A 80 -19.31 5.28 -2.15
N PRO A 81 -20.14 5.91 -2.99
CA PRO A 81 -21.58 5.76 -2.93
C PRO A 81 -22.02 4.31 -3.25
N PRO A 82 -23.24 3.90 -2.87
CA PRO A 82 -23.78 2.60 -3.24
C PRO A 82 -23.73 2.35 -4.76
N GLY A 83 -23.34 1.15 -5.17
CA GLY A 83 -23.27 0.72 -6.57
C GLY A 83 -22.06 1.22 -7.38
N LYS A 84 -21.40 2.31 -6.95
CA LYS A 84 -20.33 2.95 -7.73
C LYS A 84 -19.08 2.09 -7.92
N MET A 85 -18.78 1.22 -6.98
CA MET A 85 -17.67 0.28 -7.14
C MET A 85 -17.98 -0.86 -8.12
N ALA A 86 -19.26 -1.25 -8.24
CA ALA A 86 -19.68 -2.21 -9.25
C ALA A 86 -19.56 -1.60 -10.66
N GLU A 87 -20.01 -0.34 -10.82
CA GLU A 87 -19.82 0.41 -12.07
C GLU A 87 -18.34 0.54 -12.47
N LEU A 88 -17.46 0.88 -11.50
CA LEU A 88 -16.03 0.94 -11.76
C LEU A 88 -15.48 -0.44 -12.17
N THR A 89 -15.89 -1.51 -11.48
CA THR A 89 -15.48 -2.87 -11.84
C THR A 89 -15.93 -3.27 -13.24
N GLU A 90 -17.14 -2.91 -13.65
CA GLU A 90 -17.63 -3.15 -15.02
C GLU A 90 -16.76 -2.45 -16.06
N ARG A 91 -16.46 -1.15 -15.87
CA ARG A 91 -15.56 -0.38 -16.74
C ARG A 91 -14.18 -1.06 -16.85
N LEU A 92 -13.60 -1.42 -15.72
CA LEU A 92 -12.26 -2.01 -15.68
C LEU A 92 -12.21 -3.40 -16.34
N ASN A 93 -13.25 -4.22 -16.21
CA ASN A 93 -13.31 -5.51 -16.91
C ASN A 93 -13.32 -5.37 -18.44
N GLY A 94 -13.83 -4.24 -18.95
CA GLY A 94 -13.86 -3.94 -20.38
C GLY A 94 -12.60 -3.29 -20.93
N ASP A 95 -11.63 -2.94 -20.07
CA ASP A 95 -10.50 -2.08 -20.43
C ASP A 95 -9.20 -2.53 -19.72
N GLU A 96 -8.50 -3.51 -20.29
CA GLU A 96 -7.23 -4.00 -19.76
C GLU A 96 -6.11 -2.95 -19.85
N ALA A 97 -6.16 -2.06 -20.85
CA ALA A 97 -5.18 -0.97 -20.97
C ALA A 97 -5.29 -0.03 -19.77
N LEU A 98 -6.51 0.40 -19.43
CA LEU A 98 -6.77 1.19 -18.22
C LEU A 98 -6.36 0.43 -16.94
N CYS A 99 -6.56 -0.89 -16.88
CA CYS A 99 -6.11 -1.68 -15.74
C CYS A 99 -4.59 -1.60 -15.56
N GLU A 100 -3.82 -1.71 -16.65
CA GLU A 100 -2.37 -1.57 -16.60
C GLU A 100 -1.93 -0.15 -16.25
N ASP A 101 -2.58 0.87 -16.84
CA ASP A 101 -2.31 2.27 -16.51
C ASP A 101 -2.53 2.56 -15.02
N ILE A 102 -3.57 1.97 -14.40
CA ILE A 102 -3.83 2.07 -12.96
C ILE A 102 -2.69 1.45 -12.15
N ARG A 103 -2.22 0.24 -12.49
CA ARG A 103 -1.11 -0.41 -11.78
C ARG A 103 0.14 0.47 -11.78
N GLN A 104 0.40 1.16 -12.89
CA GLN A 104 1.57 2.02 -13.07
C GLN A 104 1.40 3.43 -12.47
N SER A 105 0.17 3.83 -12.14
CA SER A 105 -0.15 5.20 -11.68
C SER A 105 -0.37 5.32 -10.18
N VAL A 106 -0.36 4.22 -9.42
CA VAL A 106 -0.40 4.32 -7.96
C VAL A 106 0.87 4.97 -7.41
N GLN A 107 0.73 5.65 -6.27
CA GLN A 107 1.84 6.38 -5.66
C GLN A 107 2.17 5.84 -4.27
N VAL A 108 3.45 5.89 -3.90
CA VAL A 108 3.94 5.53 -2.56
C VAL A 108 4.76 6.67 -1.98
N GLY A 109 4.72 6.83 -0.66
CA GLY A 109 5.61 7.76 0.04
C GLY A 109 6.95 7.08 0.34
N ILE A 110 8.07 7.68 -0.05
CA ILE A 110 9.40 7.08 0.18
C ILE A 110 10.25 7.97 1.08
N HIS A 111 10.76 7.38 2.15
CA HIS A 111 11.79 7.97 3.00
C HIS A 111 13.09 7.21 2.83
N TRP A 112 14.02 7.80 2.07
CA TRP A 112 15.36 7.27 1.90
C TRP A 112 16.20 7.50 3.16
N ASN A 113 16.94 6.47 3.58
CA ASN A 113 17.92 6.55 4.67
C ASN A 113 17.35 7.03 6.03
N THR A 114 16.09 6.71 6.33
CA THR A 114 15.50 6.98 7.65
C THR A 114 16.00 5.97 8.69
N GLU A 115 16.17 6.40 9.93
CA GLU A 115 16.62 5.54 11.01
C GLU A 115 15.48 4.69 11.59
N VAL A 116 15.77 3.42 11.84
CA VAL A 116 14.92 2.53 12.61
C VAL A 116 15.06 2.87 14.11
N LYS A 117 13.92 3.05 14.78
CA LYS A 117 13.80 3.54 16.17
C LYS A 117 14.87 2.94 17.11
N ALA A 118 15.76 3.80 17.59
CA ALA A 118 16.78 3.49 18.60
C ALA A 118 17.74 2.35 18.24
N THR A 119 18.08 2.22 16.95
CA THR A 119 19.03 1.19 16.48
C THR A 119 20.24 1.76 15.75
N GLY A 120 20.22 3.04 15.33
CA GLY A 120 21.23 3.60 14.41
C GLY A 120 21.18 3.05 12.98
N LYS A 121 20.40 2.00 12.71
CA LYS A 121 20.27 1.37 11.40
C LYS A 121 19.41 2.24 10.50
N LYS A 122 19.95 2.61 9.33
CA LYS A 122 19.20 3.33 8.29
C LYS A 122 18.57 2.38 7.29
N VAL A 123 17.33 2.66 6.90
CA VAL A 123 16.55 1.90 5.91
C VAL A 123 15.89 2.86 4.91
N CYS A 124 15.44 2.30 3.79
CA CYS A 124 14.42 2.94 2.99
C CYS A 124 13.06 2.47 3.50
N GLN A 125 12.21 3.41 3.93
CA GLN A 125 10.85 3.10 4.31
C GLN A 125 9.90 3.53 3.19
N VAL A 126 9.09 2.58 2.72
CA VAL A 126 8.03 2.83 1.74
C VAL A 126 6.68 2.80 2.47
N PHE A 127 5.95 3.91 2.38
CA PHE A 127 4.58 4.04 2.82
C PHE A 127 3.65 3.75 1.64
N ALA A 128 3.07 2.56 1.64
CA ALA A 128 2.03 2.13 0.71
C ALA A 128 0.66 2.07 1.40
N SER A 129 -0.42 2.14 0.62
CA SER A 129 -1.79 2.03 1.12
C SER A 129 -2.61 1.12 0.24
N ALA A 130 -3.35 0.19 0.85
CA ALA A 130 -4.37 -0.60 0.15
C ALA A 130 -5.74 0.12 0.19
N ILE A 131 -6.69 -0.40 -0.57
CA ILE A 131 -8.08 0.04 -0.56
C ILE A 131 -8.77 -0.41 0.75
N PRO A 132 -9.58 0.45 1.40
CA PRO A 132 -10.22 0.15 2.69
C PRO A 132 -11.55 -0.62 2.54
N VAL A 133 -11.48 -1.83 1.97
CA VAL A 133 -12.63 -2.69 1.63
C VAL A 133 -13.63 -2.85 2.79
N ALA A 134 -13.15 -3.08 4.02
CA ALA A 134 -14.00 -3.30 5.20
C ALA A 134 -14.69 -2.03 5.75
N TYR A 135 -14.31 -0.84 5.30
CA TYR A 135 -14.84 0.41 5.87
C TYR A 135 -16.12 0.87 5.18
N ALA A 136 -16.28 0.59 3.88
CA ALA A 136 -17.48 0.90 3.12
C ALA A 136 -18.51 -0.24 3.26
N LYS A 137 -19.32 -0.20 4.33
CA LYS A 137 -20.26 -1.27 4.68
C LYS A 137 -21.36 -1.53 3.64
N ASP A 138 -21.70 -0.52 2.85
CA ASP A 138 -22.74 -0.59 1.82
C ASP A 138 -22.19 -1.04 0.45
N THR A 139 -20.97 -1.57 0.40
CA THR A 139 -20.31 -2.06 -0.82
C THR A 139 -19.83 -3.48 -0.61
N SER A 140 -20.17 -4.38 -1.54
CA SER A 140 -19.72 -5.76 -1.45
C SER A 140 -18.21 -5.86 -1.66
N SER A 141 -17.57 -6.82 -0.98
CA SER A 141 -16.17 -7.14 -1.22
C SER A 141 -15.90 -7.53 -2.68
N SER A 142 -16.87 -8.16 -3.37
CA SER A 142 -16.77 -8.50 -4.79
C SER A 142 -16.57 -7.27 -5.67
N ASP A 143 -17.26 -6.18 -5.36
CA ASP A 143 -17.27 -4.95 -6.16
C ASP A 143 -15.96 -4.18 -5.97
N TRP A 144 -15.24 -4.46 -4.89
CA TRP A 144 -13.90 -3.94 -4.65
C TRP A 144 -12.80 -4.74 -5.32
N LYS A 145 -13.06 -6.00 -5.70
CA LYS A 145 -12.03 -6.99 -6.02
C LYS A 145 -11.04 -6.47 -7.05
N LEU A 146 -11.51 -6.09 -8.24
CA LEU A 146 -10.65 -5.72 -9.35
C LEU A 146 -9.83 -4.47 -9.01
N PHE A 147 -10.49 -3.40 -8.56
CA PHE A 147 -9.78 -2.18 -8.19
C PHE A 147 -8.76 -2.40 -7.06
N SER A 148 -9.11 -3.20 -6.05
CA SER A 148 -8.20 -3.52 -4.93
C SER A 148 -7.00 -4.33 -5.39
N THR A 149 -7.19 -5.30 -6.30
CA THR A 149 -6.06 -6.07 -6.85
C THR A 149 -5.11 -5.20 -7.66
N LEU A 150 -5.63 -4.29 -8.50
CA LEU A 150 -4.79 -3.39 -9.29
C LEU A 150 -3.95 -2.46 -8.39
N VAL A 151 -4.56 -1.93 -7.33
CA VAL A 151 -3.84 -1.10 -6.37
C VAL A 151 -2.82 -1.92 -5.59
N LEU A 152 -3.14 -3.14 -5.16
CA LEU A 152 -2.17 -4.02 -4.49
C LEU A 152 -0.98 -4.36 -5.39
N ASP A 153 -1.23 -4.72 -6.66
CA ASP A 153 -0.20 -4.99 -7.66
C ASP A 153 0.76 -3.80 -7.74
N GLY A 154 0.24 -2.61 -8.03
CA GLY A 154 1.05 -1.41 -8.17
C GLY A 154 1.81 -1.04 -6.89
N MET A 155 1.23 -1.24 -5.70
CA MET A 155 1.89 -0.93 -4.43
C MET A 155 3.08 -1.85 -4.14
N TYR A 156 2.95 -3.15 -4.44
CA TYR A 156 4.07 -4.09 -4.29
C TYR A 156 5.13 -3.87 -5.37
N GLU A 157 4.71 -3.64 -6.62
CA GLU A 157 5.62 -3.32 -7.73
C GLU A 157 6.41 -2.04 -7.45
N ALA A 158 5.76 -0.96 -7.02
CA ALA A 158 6.42 0.30 -6.66
C ALA A 158 7.42 0.12 -5.51
N THR A 159 7.09 -0.74 -4.53
CA THR A 159 7.99 -1.06 -3.42
C THR A 159 9.25 -1.78 -3.90
N LEU A 160 9.12 -2.76 -4.81
CA LEU A 160 10.25 -3.47 -5.38
C LEU A 160 11.05 -2.60 -6.36
N ALA A 161 10.39 -1.72 -7.11
CA ALA A 161 11.05 -0.73 -7.96
C ALA A 161 11.94 0.23 -7.14
N ALA A 162 11.46 0.68 -5.98
CA ALA A 162 12.26 1.49 -5.06
C ALA A 162 13.50 0.74 -4.53
N ALA A 163 13.35 -0.57 -4.26
CA ALA A 163 14.47 -1.42 -3.86
C ALA A 163 15.47 -1.64 -5.01
N LEU A 164 14.99 -1.85 -6.23
CA LEU A 164 15.82 -1.98 -7.42
C LEU A 164 16.61 -0.69 -7.70
N LYS A 165 16.00 0.48 -7.51
CA LYS A 165 16.71 1.76 -7.59
C LYS A 165 17.90 1.80 -6.61
N LEU A 166 17.69 1.42 -5.35
CA LEU A 166 18.77 1.35 -4.36
C LEU A 166 19.83 0.31 -4.71
N GLN A 167 19.40 -0.84 -5.25
CA GLN A 167 20.29 -1.92 -5.67
C GLN A 167 21.23 -1.40 -6.76
N ARG A 168 20.70 -0.71 -7.77
CA ARG A 168 21.48 -0.11 -8.87
C ARG A 168 22.42 1.00 -8.39
N GLU A 169 21.97 1.85 -7.48
CA GLU A 169 22.79 2.93 -6.92
C GLU A 169 23.94 2.42 -6.06
N ARG A 170 23.74 1.34 -5.30
CA ARG A 170 24.73 0.82 -4.34
C ARG A 170 25.58 -0.31 -4.90
N GLY A 171 25.16 -0.94 -6.00
CA GLY A 171 25.84 -2.09 -6.59
C GLY A 171 25.83 -3.34 -5.71
N VAL A 172 24.95 -3.41 -4.71
CA VAL A 172 24.84 -4.53 -3.78
C VAL A 172 23.42 -5.06 -3.73
N ARG A 173 23.29 -6.33 -3.37
CA ARG A 173 22.01 -7.00 -3.15
C ARG A 173 21.23 -6.29 -2.03
N ILE A 174 19.93 -6.05 -2.25
CA ILE A 174 19.07 -5.30 -1.31
C ILE A 174 18.05 -6.24 -0.68
N ARG A 175 18.04 -6.28 0.64
CA ARG A 175 16.98 -6.94 1.40
C ARG A 175 15.73 -6.07 1.44
N VAL A 176 14.60 -6.64 1.06
CA VAL A 176 13.27 -6.02 1.07
C VAL A 176 12.37 -6.79 2.02
N VAL A 177 11.72 -6.07 2.94
CA VAL A 177 10.77 -6.66 3.88
C VAL A 177 9.37 -6.21 3.49
N LEU A 178 8.55 -7.13 3.02
CA LEU A 178 7.17 -6.88 2.61
C LEU A 178 6.20 -7.24 3.72
N THR A 179 5.20 -6.39 3.92
CA THR A 179 4.07 -6.61 4.82
C THR A 179 2.85 -7.11 4.06
N LEU A 180 1.83 -7.60 4.76
CA LEU A 180 0.54 -7.97 4.17
C LEU A 180 -0.37 -6.73 4.07
N LEU A 181 -0.11 -5.90 3.05
CA LEU A 181 -0.73 -4.61 2.88
C LEU A 181 -2.26 -4.76 2.80
N GLY A 182 -2.98 -4.11 3.72
CA GLY A 182 -4.44 -4.13 3.76
C GLY A 182 -5.10 -5.42 4.29
N GLY A 183 -4.33 -6.43 4.69
CA GLY A 183 -4.86 -7.73 5.16
C GLY A 183 -5.43 -7.73 6.59
N GLY A 184 -5.26 -6.62 7.32
CA GLY A 184 -5.83 -6.41 8.66
C GLY A 184 -7.11 -5.58 8.61
N ALA A 185 -7.08 -4.39 9.23
CA ALA A 185 -8.26 -3.54 9.39
C ALA A 185 -8.94 -3.11 8.07
N PHE A 186 -8.24 -3.10 6.94
CA PHE A 186 -8.82 -2.75 5.65
C PHE A 186 -9.60 -3.91 5.01
N GLY A 187 -9.42 -5.15 5.49
CA GLY A 187 -10.20 -6.30 5.05
C GLY A 187 -9.98 -6.72 3.59
N ASN A 188 -8.80 -6.48 3.03
CA ASN A 188 -8.48 -7.02 1.71
C ASN A 188 -8.39 -8.54 1.80
N ASN A 189 -8.90 -9.24 0.79
CA ASN A 189 -8.84 -10.70 0.76
C ASN A 189 -7.37 -11.13 0.72
N MET A 190 -7.00 -12.07 1.60
CA MET A 190 -5.62 -12.59 1.68
C MET A 190 -5.10 -13.08 0.33
N THR A 191 -5.96 -13.70 -0.49
CA THR A 191 -5.58 -14.20 -1.81
C THR A 191 -5.13 -13.06 -2.72
N TRP A 192 -5.83 -11.92 -2.73
CA TRP A 192 -5.47 -10.76 -3.55
C TRP A 192 -4.09 -10.21 -3.19
N ILE A 193 -3.79 -10.17 -1.88
CA ILE A 193 -2.51 -9.71 -1.36
C ILE A 193 -1.39 -10.66 -1.77
N LEU A 194 -1.60 -11.97 -1.60
CA LEU A 194 -0.60 -12.98 -1.94
C LEU A 194 -0.35 -13.04 -3.47
N ASP A 195 -1.40 -12.92 -4.27
CA ASP A 195 -1.29 -12.89 -5.73
C ASP A 195 -0.51 -11.65 -6.20
N ALA A 196 -0.75 -10.48 -5.61
CA ALA A 196 0.00 -9.26 -5.91
C ALA A 196 1.48 -9.34 -5.48
N ILE A 197 1.77 -9.95 -4.32
CA ILE A 197 3.15 -10.25 -3.90
C ILE A 197 3.81 -11.18 -4.91
N GLU A 198 3.13 -12.26 -5.31
CA GLU A 198 3.66 -13.22 -6.28
C GLU A 198 3.97 -12.52 -7.61
N ARG A 199 3.02 -11.75 -8.14
CA ARG A 199 3.19 -10.98 -9.37
C ARG A 199 4.42 -10.09 -9.30
N ALA A 200 4.52 -9.24 -8.27
CA ALA A 200 5.67 -8.35 -8.09
C ALA A 200 6.98 -9.16 -8.01
N CYS A 201 7.02 -10.24 -7.23
CA CYS A 201 8.22 -11.07 -7.14
C CYS A 201 8.61 -11.70 -8.49
N LEU A 202 7.64 -12.07 -9.33
CA LEU A 202 7.91 -12.62 -10.67
C LEU A 202 8.46 -11.56 -11.63
N ILE A 203 7.94 -10.33 -11.58
CA ILE A 203 8.44 -9.20 -12.38
C ILE A 203 9.91 -8.92 -12.05
N PHE A 204 10.27 -8.93 -10.77
CA PHE A 204 11.62 -8.62 -10.29
C PHE A 204 12.50 -9.87 -10.05
N LYS A 205 12.12 -11.04 -10.57
CA LYS A 205 12.74 -12.33 -10.20
C LYS A 205 14.25 -12.43 -10.51
N ASN A 206 14.70 -11.71 -11.53
CA ASN A 206 16.09 -11.73 -12.01
C ASN A 206 16.95 -10.65 -11.34
N GLU A 207 16.35 -9.81 -10.48
CA GLU A 207 17.05 -8.72 -9.84
C GLU A 207 17.74 -9.18 -8.55
N ALA A 208 18.79 -8.48 -8.13
CA ALA A 208 19.52 -8.76 -6.90
C ALA A 208 18.77 -8.25 -5.64
N LEU A 209 17.54 -8.76 -5.44
CA LEU A 209 16.68 -8.45 -4.31
C LEU A 209 16.48 -9.70 -3.43
N ASP A 210 16.63 -9.54 -2.12
CA ASP A 210 16.30 -10.57 -1.13
C ASP A 210 14.97 -10.22 -0.48
N ILE A 211 13.90 -10.89 -0.91
CA ILE A 211 12.54 -10.58 -0.47
C ILE A 211 12.18 -11.46 0.73
N GLU A 212 11.80 -10.80 1.83
CA GLU A 212 11.27 -11.42 3.03
C GLU A 212 9.85 -10.94 3.30
N LEU A 213 9.00 -11.86 3.76
CA LEU A 213 7.63 -11.53 4.11
C LEU A 213 7.51 -11.45 5.64
N LEU A 214 7.10 -10.29 6.14
CA LEU A 214 6.93 -10.03 7.56
C LEU A 214 5.45 -10.13 7.95
N HIS A 215 5.21 -10.89 9.01
CA HIS A 215 3.88 -11.03 9.61
C HIS A 215 3.87 -10.42 11.01
N TYR A 216 2.78 -9.74 11.37
CA TYR A 216 2.64 -9.09 12.67
C TYR A 216 2.32 -10.10 13.80
N SER A 217 1.50 -11.10 13.49
CA SER A 217 1.17 -12.23 14.38
C SER A 217 1.88 -13.52 13.91
N PRO A 218 1.78 -14.67 14.61
CA PRO A 218 2.25 -15.94 14.04
C PRO A 218 1.57 -16.23 12.69
N PRO A 219 2.33 -16.56 11.63
CA PRO A 219 1.74 -16.86 10.32
C PRO A 219 0.99 -18.19 10.37
N GLY A 220 -0.21 -18.22 9.78
CA GLY A 220 -0.94 -19.48 9.57
C GLY A 220 -0.29 -20.36 8.49
N SER A 221 -0.68 -21.65 8.44
CA SER A 221 -0.15 -22.63 7.47
C SER A 221 -0.19 -22.16 6.01
N ARG A 222 -1.28 -21.51 5.61
CA ARG A 222 -1.48 -20.95 4.27
C ARG A 222 -0.35 -20.02 3.81
N PHE A 223 0.27 -19.28 4.72
CA PHE A 223 1.36 -18.35 4.41
C PHE A 223 2.70 -19.07 4.22
N ALA A 224 2.99 -20.09 5.03
CA ALA A 224 4.18 -20.92 4.87
C ALA A 224 4.17 -21.68 3.54
N ASP A 225 2.99 -22.19 3.16
CA ASP A 225 2.77 -22.84 1.87
C ASP A 225 2.99 -21.87 0.71
N PHE A 226 2.48 -20.64 0.82
CA PHE A 226 2.68 -19.60 -0.18
C PHE A 226 4.18 -19.30 -0.39
N ALA A 227 4.92 -19.01 0.69
CA ALA A 227 6.34 -18.69 0.59
C ALA A 227 7.14 -19.84 -0.08
N THR A 228 6.79 -21.09 0.21
CA THR A 228 7.41 -22.26 -0.41
C THR A 228 7.08 -22.37 -1.90
N LYS A 229 5.81 -22.16 -2.28
CA LYS A 229 5.37 -22.18 -3.68
C LYS A 229 6.01 -21.05 -4.49
N LEU A 230 6.07 -19.85 -3.93
CA LEU A 230 6.64 -18.68 -4.58
C LEU A 230 8.14 -18.88 -4.86
N LYS A 231 8.91 -19.39 -3.89
CA LYS A 231 10.33 -19.73 -4.09
C LYS A 231 10.52 -20.67 -5.29
N ARG A 232 9.68 -21.71 -5.41
CA ARG A 232 9.75 -22.64 -6.55
C ARG A 232 9.42 -21.99 -7.89
N LYS A 233 8.49 -21.03 -7.93
CA LYS A 233 8.13 -20.29 -9.15
C LYS A 233 9.24 -19.34 -9.60
N ILE A 234 9.87 -18.65 -8.66
CA ILE A 234 10.97 -17.71 -8.93
C ILE A 234 12.22 -18.43 -9.44
N SER A 235 12.50 -19.64 -8.94
CA SER A 235 13.66 -20.45 -9.37
C SER A 235 13.50 -21.11 -10.74
N ARG A 236 12.35 -20.97 -11.41
CA ARG A 236 12.09 -21.46 -12.78
C ARG A 236 12.20 -20.32 -13.78
#